data_AF-A0A2N8MFY2-F1
#
_entry.id   AF-A0A2N8MFY2-F1
#
_cell.length_a   1.000
_cell.length_b   1.000
_cell.length_c   1.000
_cell.angle_alpha   90.00
_cell.angle_beta   90.00
_cell.angle_gamma   90.00
#
_symmetry.space_group_name_H-M   'P 1'
#
loop_
_entity.id
_entity.type
_entity.pdbx_description
1 polymer ?
#
loop_
_entity_poly.entity_id
_entity_poly.type
_entity_poly.pdbx_seq_one_letter_code
_entity_poly.pdbx_strand_id
1 'polypeptide(L)'
;MLMTPFFIEPDRAVPMRAMTDRYGAVVRHLAGQYQAILVDTQAAFECVLTEVHPIALASDRVHPNLAGHMVLARAFLKALEYAW
;
A
#
# COMPACT_ATOMS: atom_id res chain seq x y z
N MET A 1 2.15 -13.22 8.16
CA MET A 1 1.81 -12.28 7.06
C MET A 1 2.19 -10.89 7.50
N LEU A 2 2.77 -10.09 6.60
CA LEU A 2 3.13 -8.70 6.84
C LEU A 2 2.64 -7.83 5.69
N MET A 3 2.08 -6.67 6.01
CA MET A 3 1.58 -5.71 5.03
C MET A 3 2.44 -4.45 5.15
N THR A 4 2.92 -3.91 4.04
CA THR A 4 3.67 -2.64 4.09
C THR A 4 2.75 -1.53 4.65
N PRO A 5 3.29 -0.50 5.33
CA PRO A 5 2.56 0.76 5.46
C PRO A 5 2.36 1.37 4.08
N PHE A 6 1.41 2.30 3.98
CA PHE A 6 1.18 3.08 2.77
C PHE A 6 0.95 4.55 3.09
N PHE A 7 1.19 5.40 2.10
CA PHE A 7 0.81 6.80 2.09
C PHE A 7 0.30 7.12 0.69
N ILE A 8 -0.91 7.66 0.61
CA ILE A 8 -1.62 7.88 -0.66
C ILE A 8 -1.09 9.17 -1.28
N GLU A 9 0.08 9.08 -1.91
CA GLU A 9 0.85 10.20 -2.43
C GLU A 9 1.73 9.71 -3.59
N PRO A 10 1.53 10.16 -4.84
CA PRO A 10 2.36 9.72 -5.96
C PRO A 10 3.80 10.27 -5.90
N ASP A 11 4.01 11.45 -5.29
CA ASP A 11 5.33 12.06 -5.24
C ASP A 11 6.21 11.43 -4.15
N ARG A 12 7.18 10.62 -4.59
CA ARG A 12 8.16 9.96 -3.72
C ARG A 12 9.08 10.95 -2.99
N ALA A 13 9.20 12.20 -3.45
CA ALA A 13 10.01 13.21 -2.79
C ALA A 13 9.33 13.82 -1.56
N VAL A 14 8.02 13.63 -1.38
CA VAL A 14 7.30 14.09 -0.18
C VAL A 14 7.89 13.41 1.07
N PRO A 15 8.30 14.15 2.12
CA PRO A 15 9.02 13.57 3.25
C PRO A 15 8.30 12.39 3.92
N MET A 16 6.98 12.50 4.10
CA MET A 16 6.17 11.40 4.66
C MET A 16 6.11 10.21 3.72
N ARG A 17 6.02 10.42 2.40
CA ARG A 17 6.03 9.35 1.40
C ARG A 17 7.37 8.60 1.38
N ALA A 18 8.48 9.34 1.35
CA ALA A 18 9.83 8.78 1.42
C ALA A 18 10.07 8.00 2.72
N MET A 19 9.55 8.51 3.84
CA MET A 19 9.61 7.81 5.13
C MET A 19 8.81 6.50 5.10
N THR A 20 7.59 6.52 4.57
CA THR A 20 6.76 5.32 4.38
C THR A 20 7.46 4.28 3.51
N ASP A 21 8.09 4.68 2.39
CA ASP A 21 8.85 3.77 1.52
C ASP A 21 10.01 3.10 2.28
N ARG A 22 10.70 3.82 3.18
CA ARG A 22 11.75 3.25 4.05
C ARG A 22 11.19 2.22 5.02
N TYR A 23 10.07 2.50 5.68
CA TYR A 23 9.41 1.52 6.55
C TYR A 23 8.89 0.31 5.76
N GLY A 24 8.36 0.54 4.55
CA GLY A 24 7.96 -0.52 3.62
C GLY A 24 9.12 -1.43 3.26
N ALA A 25 10.31 -0.89 3.00
CA ALA A 25 11.51 -1.69 2.74
C ALA A 25 11.88 -2.61 3.93
N VAL A 26 11.76 -2.11 5.17
CA VAL A 26 11.95 -2.92 6.39
C VAL A 26 10.92 -4.05 6.45
N VAL A 27 9.64 -3.77 6.18
CA VAL A 27 8.59 -4.80 6.16
C VAL A 27 8.86 -5.87 5.09
N ARG A 28 9.29 -5.48 3.89
CA ARG A 28 9.66 -6.44 2.81
C ARG A 28 10.82 -7.33 3.23
N HIS A 29 11.85 -6.74 3.85
CA HIS A 29 12.99 -7.49 4.37
C HIS A 29 12.57 -8.50 5.44
N LEU A 30 11.76 -8.09 6.41
CA LEU A 30 11.26 -8.97 7.47
C LEU A 30 10.35 -10.08 6.91
N ALA A 31 9.52 -9.76 5.90
CA ALA A 31 8.67 -10.77 5.26
C ALA A 31 9.53 -11.88 4.61
N GLY A 32 10.60 -11.51 3.91
CA GLY A 32 11.58 -12.47 3.39
C GLY A 32 12.28 -13.26 4.49
N GLN A 33 12.77 -12.59 5.52
CA GLN A 33 13.48 -13.23 6.65
C GLN A 33 12.63 -14.27 7.38
N TYR A 34 11.35 -13.95 7.62
CA TYR A 34 10.43 -14.83 8.36
C TYR A 34 9.57 -15.71 7.47
N GLN A 35 9.85 -15.76 6.16
CA GLN A 35 9.04 -16.50 5.18
C GLN A 35 7.54 -16.19 5.28
N ALA A 36 7.22 -14.93 5.60
CA ALA A 36 5.85 -14.48 5.75
C ALA A 36 5.27 -14.02 4.39
N ILE A 37 3.99 -14.28 4.17
CA ILE A 37 3.25 -13.68 3.05
C ILE A 37 3.35 -12.15 3.13
N LEU A 38 3.81 -11.52 2.07
CA LEU A 38 3.94 -10.07 1.92
C LEU A 38 2.75 -9.51 1.16
N VAL A 39 2.10 -8.48 1.71
CA VAL A 39 1.13 -7.65 0.99
C VAL A 39 1.70 -6.25 0.79
N ASP A 40 2.04 -5.89 -0.45
CA ASP A 40 2.57 -4.58 -0.79
C ASP A 40 1.43 -3.58 -1.04
N THR A 41 0.95 -2.99 0.05
CA THR A 41 -0.16 -2.03 0.03
C THR A 41 0.22 -0.72 -0.64
N GLN A 42 1.49 -0.29 -0.55
CA GLN A 42 1.95 0.92 -1.22
C GLN A 42 1.94 0.72 -2.74
N ALA A 43 2.44 -0.42 -3.23
CA ALA A 43 2.38 -0.75 -4.67
C ALA A 43 0.93 -0.86 -5.17
N ALA A 44 0.00 -1.35 -4.34
CA ALA A 44 -1.41 -1.39 -4.67
C ALA A 44 -2.00 0.01 -4.89
N PHE A 45 -1.67 0.98 -4.02
CA PHE A 45 -2.08 2.38 -4.21
C PHE A 45 -1.36 3.05 -5.36
N GLU A 46 -0.06 2.81 -5.56
CA GLU A 46 0.70 3.37 -6.69
C GLU A 46 0.03 3.07 -8.04
N CYS A 47 -0.44 1.83 -8.23
CA CYS A 47 -1.18 1.45 -9.43
C CYS A 47 -2.43 2.30 -9.65
N VAL A 48 -3.23 2.53 -8.61
CA VAL A 48 -4.46 3.33 -8.69
C VAL A 48 -4.17 4.82 -8.88
N LEU A 49 -3.11 5.33 -8.26
CA LEU A 49 -2.71 6.73 -8.32
C LEU A 49 -2.17 7.16 -9.69
N THR A 50 -1.99 6.23 -10.63
CA THR A 50 -1.74 6.57 -12.05
C THR A 50 -2.96 7.21 -12.71
N GLU A 51 -4.17 6.90 -12.23
CA GLU A 51 -5.43 7.35 -12.82
C GLU A 51 -6.26 8.24 -11.88
N VAL A 52 -6.02 8.16 -10.56
CA VAL A 52 -6.86 8.79 -9.54
C VAL A 52 -6.03 9.72 -8.65
N HIS A 53 -6.50 10.96 -8.47
CA HIS A 53 -5.87 11.89 -7.55
C HIS A 53 -6.03 11.43 -6.09
N PRO A 54 -4.98 11.51 -5.23
CA PRO A 54 -5.03 11.06 -3.84
C PRO A 54 -6.25 11.47 -3.01
N ILE A 55 -6.65 12.74 -3.14
CA ILE A 55 -7.78 13.31 -2.37
C ILE A 55 -9.12 12.65 -2.70
N ALA A 56 -9.26 12.05 -3.89
CA ALA A 56 -10.46 11.29 -4.24
C ALA A 56 -10.57 9.97 -3.43
N LEU A 57 -9.46 9.49 -2.89
CA LEU A 57 -9.41 8.28 -2.05
C LEU A 57 -9.36 8.63 -0.56
N ALA A 58 -8.54 9.61 -0.15
CA ALA A 58 -8.39 10.03 1.24
C ALA A 58 -8.06 11.53 1.31
N SER A 59 -8.89 12.31 2.01
CA SER A 59 -8.68 13.76 2.17
C SER A 59 -7.40 14.11 2.93
N ASP A 60 -6.92 13.21 3.79
CA ASP A 60 -5.69 13.35 4.58
C ASP A 60 -4.53 12.49 4.05
N ARG A 61 -4.72 11.79 2.91
CA ARG A 61 -3.78 10.83 2.31
C ARG A 61 -3.49 9.56 3.13
N VAL A 62 -4.22 9.32 4.23
CA VAL A 62 -4.01 8.17 5.13
C VAL A 62 -5.27 7.33 5.30
N HIS A 63 -6.42 7.95 5.56
CA HIS A 63 -7.67 7.24 5.84
C HIS A 63 -8.54 7.17 4.58
N PRO A 64 -8.48 6.07 3.80
CA PRO A 64 -9.24 5.98 2.57
C PRO A 64 -10.73 5.84 2.82
N ASN A 65 -11.51 6.25 1.82
CA ASN A 65 -12.91 5.88 1.68
C ASN A 65 -13.05 4.39 1.30
N LEU A 66 -14.29 3.97 1.02
CA LEU A 66 -14.60 2.59 0.63
C LEU A 66 -13.75 2.12 -0.56
N ALA A 67 -13.55 2.94 -1.59
CA ALA A 67 -12.77 2.55 -2.76
C ALA A 67 -11.30 2.28 -2.38
N GLY A 68 -10.67 3.12 -1.56
CA GLY A 68 -9.30 2.86 -1.11
C GLY A 68 -9.20 1.67 -0.14
N HIS A 69 -10.21 1.41 0.69
CA HIS A 69 -10.27 0.16 1.46
C HIS A 69 -10.40 -1.08 0.55
N MET A 70 -11.11 -0.98 -0.58
CA MET A 70 -11.19 -2.06 -1.57
C MET A 70 -9.85 -2.32 -2.27
N VAL A 71 -9.01 -1.29 -2.48
CA VAL A 71 -7.63 -1.47 -2.97
C VAL A 71 -6.84 -2.37 -2.01
N LEU A 72 -6.91 -2.09 -0.72
CA LEU A 72 -6.25 -2.89 0.33
C LEU A 72 -6.80 -4.32 0.38
N ALA A 73 -8.13 -4.48 0.41
CA ALA A 73 -8.77 -5.78 0.45
C ALA A 73 -8.39 -6.65 -0.76
N ARG A 74 -8.37 -6.06 -1.96
CA ARG A 74 -7.97 -6.77 -3.19
C ARG A 74 -6.49 -7.14 -3.17
N ALA A 75 -5.61 -6.27 -2.68
CA ALA A 75 -4.18 -6.57 -2.54
C ALA A 75 -3.95 -7.74 -1.57
N PHE A 76 -4.67 -7.74 -0.45
CA PHE A 76 -4.63 -8.82 0.54
C PHE A 76 -5.09 -10.15 -0.05
N LEU A 77 -6.28 -10.18 -0.67
CA LEU A 77 -6.85 -11.40 -1.26
C LEU A 77 -5.95 -11.94 -2.38
N LYS A 78 -5.38 -11.07 -3.20
CA LYS A 78 -4.41 -11.46 -4.24
C LYS A 78 -3.16 -12.12 -3.67
N ALA A 79 -2.64 -11.62 -2.55
CA ALA A 79 -1.48 -12.21 -1.87
C ALA A 79 -1.78 -13.58 -1.25
N LEU A 80 -3.06 -13.89 -1.00
CA LEU A 80 -3.53 -15.21 -0.57
C LEU A 80 -3.94 -16.10 -1.76
N GLU A 81 -3.66 -15.68 -3.00
CA GLU A 81 -4.05 -16.41 -4.22
C GLU A 81 -5.56 -16.66 -4.32
N TYR A 82 -6.38 -15.78 -3.71
CA TYR A 82 -7.83 -15.88 -3.79
C TYR A 82 -8.31 -15.64 -5.22
N ALA A 83 -9.02 -16.61 -5.77
CA ALA A 83 -9.75 -16.51 -7.03
C ALA A 83 -11.21 -16.10 -6.76
N TRP A 84 -11.68 -15.14 -7.55
CA TRP A 84 -13.06 -14.63 -7.51
C TRP A 84 -14.02 -15.58 -8.22
#